data_AF-A0A6B0WUD8-F1
#
_entry.id   AF-A0A6B0WUD8-F1
#
_cell.length_a   1.000
_cell.length_b   1.000
_cell.length_c   1.000
_cell.angle_alpha   90.00
_cell.angle_beta   90.00
_cell.angle_gamma   90.00
#
_symmetry.space_group_name_H-M   'P 1'
#
loop_
_entity.id
_entity.type
_entity.pdbx_description
1 polymer ?
#
loop_
_entity_poly.entity_id
_entity_poly.type
_entity_poly.pdbx_seq_one_letter_code
_entity_poly.pdbx_strand_id
1 'polypeptide(L)' 'ITRASLSEDTVYNFTKTLYERRAEVVKKHPAGRAINPKNIVRDTGTPFHPGAIKYFKEIGIWQD' A
#
# COMPACT_ATOMS: atom_id res chain seq x y z
N ILE A 1 1.23 6.56 -6.60
CA ILE A 1 0.13 6.93 -7.54
C ILE A 1 0.09 5.86 -8.64
N THR A 2 -1.09 5.45 -9.09
CA THR A 2 -1.27 4.47 -10.17
C THR A 2 -2.49 4.85 -11.03
N ARG A 3 -2.69 4.23 -12.18
CA ARG A 3 -3.85 4.48 -13.06
C ARG A 3 -5.12 3.83 -12.48
N ALA A 4 -6.23 4.56 -12.48
CA ALA A 4 -7.52 4.09 -11.95
C ALA A 4 -8.12 2.90 -12.71
N SER A 5 -7.75 2.68 -13.97
CA SER A 5 -8.26 1.56 -14.78
C SER A 5 -7.47 0.26 -14.66
N LEU A 6 -6.47 0.19 -13.76
CA LEU A 6 -5.85 -1.09 -13.45
C LEU A 6 -6.84 -1.98 -12.69
N SER A 7 -6.74 -3.30 -12.89
CA SER A 7 -7.60 -4.22 -12.16
C SER A 7 -7.32 -4.16 -10.67
N GLU A 8 -8.39 -4.30 -9.87
CA GLU A 8 -8.29 -4.35 -8.41
C GLU A 8 -7.33 -5.45 -7.95
N ASP A 9 -7.40 -6.63 -8.57
CA ASP A 9 -6.55 -7.78 -8.22
C ASP A 9 -5.06 -7.49 -8.44
N THR A 10 -4.71 -6.82 -9.55
CA THR A 10 -3.32 -6.44 -9.81
C THR A 10 -2.79 -5.54 -8.71
N VAL A 11 -3.57 -4.50 -8.36
CA VAL A 11 -3.14 -3.53 -7.35
C VAL A 11 -3.17 -4.13 -5.95
N TYR A 12 -4.13 -4.99 -5.64
CA TYR A 12 -4.19 -5.74 -4.38
C TYR A 12 -2.95 -6.61 -4.20
N ASN A 13 -2.64 -7.47 -5.18
CA ASN A 13 -1.50 -8.39 -5.13
C ASN A 13 -0.17 -7.64 -5.02
N PHE A 14 -0.01 -6.55 -5.77
CA PHE A 14 1.16 -5.70 -5.68
C PHE A 14 1.29 -5.05 -4.29
N THR A 15 0.22 -4.45 -3.78
CA THR A 15 0.20 -3.78 -2.47
C THR A 15 0.54 -4.75 -1.35
N LYS A 16 -0.08 -5.95 -1.37
CA LYS A 16 0.19 -7.04 -0.44
C LYS A 16 1.66 -7.44 -0.44
N THR A 17 2.18 -7.74 -1.63
CA THR A 17 3.59 -8.15 -1.80
C THR A 17 4.54 -7.08 -1.28
N LEU A 18 4.31 -5.82 -1.64
CA LEU A 18 5.15 -4.70 -1.20
C LEU A 18 5.15 -4.53 0.32
N TYR A 19 3.97 -4.62 0.95
CA TYR A 19 3.84 -4.45 2.39
C TYR A 19 4.43 -5.63 3.18
N GLU A 20 4.18 -6.86 2.75
CA GLU A 20 4.71 -8.07 3.40
C GLU A 20 6.24 -8.16 3.27
N ARG A 21 6.78 -7.73 2.13
CA ARG A 21 8.23 -7.74 1.85
C ARG A 21 8.91 -6.41 2.20
N ARG A 22 8.26 -5.51 2.94
CA ARG A 22 8.80 -4.17 3.29
C ARG A 22 10.19 -4.20 3.93
N ALA A 23 10.51 -5.24 4.70
CA ALA A 23 11.84 -5.41 5.30
C ALA A 23 12.95 -5.57 4.23
N GLU A 24 12.64 -6.22 3.10
CA GLU A 24 13.56 -6.36 1.98
C GLU A 24 13.76 -5.03 1.24
N VAL A 25 12.69 -4.23 1.13
CA VAL A 25 12.78 -2.86 0.57
C VAL A 25 13.71 -1.99 1.41
N VAL A 26 13.62 -2.06 2.75
CA VAL A 26 14.52 -1.32 3.66
C VAL A 26 15.98 -1.72 3.47
N LYS A 27 16.28 -3.00 3.21
CA LYS A 27 17.65 -3.46 2.92
C LYS A 27 18.22 -2.86 1.64
N LYS A 28 17.37 -2.54 0.66
CA LYS A 28 17.76 -1.93 -0.61
C LYS A 28 17.84 -0.40 -0.53
N HIS A 29 16.93 0.24 0.22
CA HIS A 29 16.94 1.69 0.38
C HIS A 29 16.29 2.13 1.71
N PRO A 30 16.91 3.04 2.48
CA PRO A 30 16.37 3.50 3.77
C PRO A 30 14.96 4.10 3.73
N ALA A 31 14.57 4.71 2.60
CA ALA A 31 13.21 5.24 2.40
C ALA A 31 12.12 4.17 2.52
N GLY A 32 12.45 2.88 2.37
CA GLY A 32 11.52 1.78 2.61
C GLY A 32 10.93 1.76 4.02
N ARG A 33 11.56 2.42 5.01
CA ARG A 33 11.01 2.57 6.37
C ARG A 33 9.70 3.35 6.41
N ALA A 34 9.40 4.12 5.36
CA ALA A 34 8.11 4.79 5.20
C ALA A 34 6.95 3.82 4.90
N ILE A 35 7.23 2.58 4.52
CA ILE A 35 6.22 1.52 4.33
C ILE A 35 5.84 0.98 5.72
N ASN A 36 5.03 1.74 6.45
CA ASN A 36 4.54 1.39 7.78
C ASN A 36 3.08 1.85 7.96
N PRO A 37 2.34 1.31 8.94
CA PRO A 37 0.92 1.62 9.13
C PRO A 37 0.58 3.10 9.28
N LYS A 38 1.48 3.91 9.86
CA LYS A 38 1.22 5.35 10.08
C LYS A 38 1.31 6.15 8.79
N ASN A 39 2.14 5.71 7.85
CA ASN A 39 2.45 6.46 6.64
C ASN A 39 1.72 5.95 5.40
N ILE A 40 1.49 4.64 5.28
CA ILE A 40 1.05 4.03 4.02
C ILE A 40 -0.42 4.31 3.68
N VAL A 41 -1.25 4.57 4.70
CA VAL A 41 -2.66 4.94 4.55
C VAL A 41 -2.91 6.43 4.77
N ARG A 42 -1.85 7.23 4.92
CA ARG A 42 -1.99 8.66 5.17
C ARG A 42 -2.61 9.33 3.95
N ASP A 43 -3.68 10.09 4.17
CA ASP A 43 -4.28 10.89 3.11
C ASP A 43 -3.30 11.97 2.62
N THR A 44 -3.13 12.03 1.30
CA THR A 44 -2.30 13.00 0.60
C THR A 44 -3.09 13.82 -0.42
N GLY A 45 -4.42 13.82 -0.33
CA GLY A 45 -5.32 14.51 -1.26
C GLY A 45 -5.55 13.77 -2.59
N THR A 46 -5.12 12.51 -2.69
CA THR A 46 -5.37 11.65 -3.86
C THR A 46 -6.07 10.38 -3.42
N PRO A 47 -7.18 9.98 -4.06
CA PRO A 47 -7.88 8.76 -3.72
C PRO A 47 -6.99 7.52 -3.84
N PHE A 48 -7.15 6.60 -2.90
CA PHE A 48 -6.51 5.28 -2.97
C PHE A 48 -7.21 4.40 -4.00
N HIS A 49 -6.44 3.52 -4.65
CA HIS A 49 -7.00 2.53 -5.54
C HIS A 49 -7.79 1.46 -4.76
N PRO A 50 -8.97 0.99 -5.24
CA PRO A 50 -9.79 0.02 -4.50
C PRO A 50 -9.04 -1.24 -4.06
N GLY A 51 -8.19 -1.80 -4.94
CA GLY A 51 -7.33 -2.94 -4.60
C GLY A 51 -6.37 -2.70 -3.41
N ALA A 52 -5.84 -1.47 -3.26
CA ALA A 52 -4.99 -1.13 -2.11
C ALA A 52 -5.84 -0.97 -0.83
N ILE A 53 -6.99 -0.31 -0.93
CA ILE A 53 -7.97 -0.16 0.17
C ILE A 53 -8.37 -1.54 0.70
N LYS A 54 -8.71 -2.47 -0.19
CA LYS A 54 -9.10 -3.85 0.15
C LYS A 54 -8.03 -4.52 1.02
N TYR A 55 -6.76 -4.46 0.62
CA TYR A 55 -5.66 -5.04 1.40
C TYR A 55 -5.47 -4.33 2.75
N PHE A 56 -5.51 -3.00 2.78
CA PHE A 56 -5.34 -2.25 4.03
C PHE A 56 -6.50 -2.48 5.02
N LYS A 57 -7.72 -2.68 4.54
CA LYS A 57 -8.87 -3.12 5.34
C LYS A 57 -8.65 -4.51 5.91
N GLU A 58 -8.19 -5.46 5.08
CA GLU A 58 -7.91 -6.85 5.49
C GLU A 58 -6.91 -6.93 6.65
N ILE A 59 -5.86 -6.10 6.63
CA ILE A 59 -4.85 -6.08 7.70
C ILE A 59 -5.18 -5.08 8.83
N GLY A 60 -6.37 -4.47 8.81
CA GLY A 60 -6.87 -3.62 9.89
C GLY A 60 -6.17 -2.27 10.05
N ILE A 61 -5.54 -1.73 9.00
CA ILE A 61 -4.85 -0.43 9.06
C ILE A 61 -5.56 0.67 8.26
N TRP A 62 -6.63 0.34 7.55
CA TRP A 62 -7.43 1.32 6.83
C TRP A 62 -8.29 2.15 7.79
N GLN A 63 -8.34 3.46 7.57
CA GLN A 63 -9.19 4.39 8.31
C GLN A 63 -10.43 4.67 7.45
N ASP A 64 -11.63 4.40 7.99
CA ASP A 64 -12.90 4.68 7.30
C ASP A 64 -13.26 6.18 7.35
#